data_AF-E3NUX6-F1
#
_entry.id   AF-E3NUX6-F1
#
_cell.length_a   1.000
_cell.length_b   1.000
_cell.length_c   1.000
_cell.angle_alpha   90.00
_cell.angle_beta   90.00
_cell.angle_gamma   90.00
#
_symmetry.space_group_name_H-M   'P 1'
#
loop_
_entity.id
_entity.type
_entity.pdbx_description
1 polymer ?
#
loop_
_entity_poly.entity_id
_entity_poly.type
_entity_poly.pdbx_seq_one_letter_code
_entity_poly.pdbx_strand_id
1 'polypeptide(L)'
;MFRAETSRDTLITTAYRLHRTRWRILEPYRRLKNALKKLQEDYLKSKEANALMRYVKLGQSVREVAMLEKQYWKMLNIPAQEGNEDANCYVVKIIELLEETPTQLPPTRGIGALLQSTIGKPAESNVDTALYDSLKARKSEDLVKECEALYAQLYRLTKKYLGLRRLIKELHDKYDASRMFPIVPRYAMLKKMIKATLRAPEFADICHEQTE
;
A
#
# COMPACT_ATOMS: atom_id res chain seq x y z
N MET A 1 7.95 23.99 2.34
CA MET A 1 8.53 25.34 2.22
C MET A 1 9.66 25.45 3.26
N PHE A 2 10.89 25.10 2.89
CA PHE A 2 12.04 25.19 3.79
C PHE A 2 12.65 26.59 3.67
N ARG A 3 12.51 27.43 4.70
CA ARG A 3 13.21 28.71 4.81
C ARG A 3 14.57 28.50 5.48
N ALA A 4 15.51 29.38 5.13
CA ALA A 4 16.84 29.48 5.72
C ALA A 4 16.79 29.40 7.26
N GLU A 5 17.72 28.67 7.86
CA GLU A 5 17.85 28.31 9.29
C GLU A 5 17.20 27.00 9.78
N THR A 6 16.91 26.04 8.90
CA THR A 6 16.71 24.66 9.39
C THR A 6 18.07 24.05 9.73
N SER A 7 18.33 23.74 11.00
CA SER A 7 19.59 23.08 11.42
C SER A 7 19.81 21.79 10.63
N ARG A 8 21.07 21.49 10.32
CA ARG A 8 21.46 20.25 9.61
C ARG A 8 20.91 19.00 10.31
N ASP A 9 20.92 18.99 11.64
CA ASP A 9 20.39 17.87 12.41
C ASP A 9 18.88 17.72 12.20
N THR A 10 18.14 18.84 12.19
CA THR A 10 16.70 18.84 11.88
C THR A 10 16.41 18.34 10.46
N LEU A 11 17.25 18.68 9.48
CA LEU A 11 17.14 18.16 8.12
C LEU A 11 17.37 16.65 8.06
N ILE A 12 18.39 16.14 8.75
CA ILE A 12 18.68 14.70 8.83
C ILE A 12 17.51 13.96 9.48
N THR A 13 17.00 14.46 10.61
CA THR A 13 15.83 13.88 11.27
C THR A 13 14.61 13.89 10.35
N THR A 14 14.35 14.99 9.65
CA THR A 14 13.23 15.09 8.71
C THR A 14 13.36 14.09 7.57
N ALA A 15 14.53 14.01 6.93
CA ALA A 15 14.80 13.05 5.86
C ALA A 15 14.63 11.60 6.34
N TYR A 16 15.11 11.28 7.55
CA TYR A 16 14.94 9.98 8.17
C TYR A 16 13.45 9.63 8.36
N ARG A 17 12.65 10.54 8.94
CA ARG A 17 11.20 10.36 9.15
C ARG A 17 10.46 10.15 7.83
N LEU A 18 10.82 10.93 6.80
CA LEU A 18 10.24 10.82 5.45
C LEU A 18 10.55 9.44 4.82
N HIS A 19 11.81 9.01 4.86
CA HIS A 19 12.19 7.69 4.36
C HIS A 19 11.42 6.60 5.10
N ARG A 20 11.46 6.59 6.43
CA ARG A 20 10.77 5.56 7.24
C ARG A 20 9.27 5.49 6.96
N THR A 21 8.62 6.64 6.84
CA THR A 21 7.20 6.75 6.47
C THR A 21 6.95 6.13 5.09
N ARG A 22 7.81 6.44 4.11
CA ARG A 22 7.71 5.90 2.75
C ARG A 22 7.79 4.39 2.76
N TRP A 23 8.77 3.82 3.47
CA TRP A 23 8.92 2.37 3.62
C TRP A 23 7.67 1.70 4.22
N ARG A 24 7.09 2.31 5.25
CA ARG A 24 5.88 1.79 5.91
C ARG A 24 4.67 1.74 4.97
N ILE A 25 4.48 2.76 4.12
CA ILE A 25 3.35 2.82 3.18
C ILE A 25 3.59 1.92 1.96
N LEU A 26 4.85 1.81 1.52
CA LEU A 26 5.23 1.10 0.31
C LEU A 26 4.87 -0.38 0.35
N GLU A 27 5.07 -1.05 1.49
CA GLU A 27 4.82 -2.49 1.62
C GLU A 27 3.32 -2.84 1.51
N PRO A 28 2.40 -2.24 2.29
CA PRO A 28 0.96 -2.36 2.08
C PRO A 28 0.55 -1.99 0.65
N TYR A 29 1.10 -0.90 0.08
CA TYR A 29 0.80 -0.50 -1.29
C TYR A 29 1.16 -1.59 -2.31
N ARG A 30 2.37 -2.14 -2.25
CA ARG A 30 2.83 -3.23 -3.14
C ARG A 30 1.91 -4.43 -3.02
N ARG A 31 1.51 -4.78 -1.81
CA ARG A 31 0.59 -5.90 -1.57
C ARG A 31 -0.77 -5.72 -2.27
N LEU A 32 -1.37 -4.52 -2.18
CA LEU A 32 -2.63 -4.23 -2.86
C LEU A 32 -2.45 -4.20 -4.38
N LYS A 33 -1.38 -3.54 -4.85
CA LYS A 33 -1.02 -3.49 -6.29
C LYS A 33 -0.90 -4.89 -6.87
N ASN A 34 -0.11 -5.75 -6.24
CA ASN A 34 0.19 -7.09 -6.75
C ASN A 34 -1.06 -7.98 -6.76
N ALA A 35 -1.95 -7.85 -5.76
CA ALA A 35 -3.22 -8.56 -5.76
C ALA A 35 -4.15 -8.12 -6.90
N LEU A 36 -4.22 -6.83 -7.20
CA LEU A 36 -5.02 -6.31 -8.31
C LEU A 36 -4.42 -6.67 -9.67
N LYS A 37 -3.08 -6.69 -9.82
CA LYS A 37 -2.42 -7.19 -11.04
C LYS A 37 -2.68 -8.68 -11.23
N LYS A 38 -2.60 -9.48 -10.17
CA LYS A 38 -2.97 -10.91 -10.21
C LYS A 38 -4.43 -11.10 -10.63
N LEU A 39 -5.36 -10.29 -10.10
CA LEU A 39 -6.77 -10.31 -10.52
C LEU A 39 -6.93 -10.05 -12.02
N GLN A 40 -6.16 -9.11 -12.58
CA GLN A 40 -6.14 -8.85 -14.02
C GLN A 40 -5.66 -10.07 -14.81
N GLU A 41 -4.54 -10.67 -14.42
CA GLU A 41 -3.98 -11.85 -15.06
C GLU A 41 -4.96 -13.04 -15.00
N ASP A 42 -5.51 -13.33 -13.83
CA ASP A 42 -6.48 -14.40 -13.63
C ASP A 42 -7.74 -14.18 -14.48
N TYR A 43 -8.22 -12.94 -14.57
CA TYR A 43 -9.36 -12.60 -15.41
C TYR A 43 -9.08 -12.85 -16.88
N LEU A 44 -7.88 -12.50 -17.37
CA LEU A 44 -7.46 -12.76 -18.75
C LEU A 44 -7.34 -14.27 -19.02
N LYS A 45 -6.62 -15.00 -18.17
CA LYS A 45 -6.45 -16.47 -18.24
C LYS A 45 -7.78 -17.22 -18.14
N SER A 46 -8.76 -16.67 -17.41
CA SER A 46 -10.09 -17.29 -17.28
C SER A 46 -10.85 -17.40 -18.60
N LYS A 47 -10.52 -16.58 -19.60
CA LYS A 47 -11.25 -16.55 -20.89
C LYS A 47 -11.11 -17.84 -21.69
N GLU A 48 -10.05 -18.61 -21.45
CA GLU A 48 -9.78 -19.89 -22.11
C GLU A 48 -10.60 -21.05 -21.53
N ALA A 49 -11.21 -20.85 -20.36
CA ALA A 49 -11.99 -21.88 -19.69
C ALA A 49 -13.46 -21.91 -20.15
N ASN A 50 -14.08 -23.08 -20.08
CA ASN A 50 -15.53 -23.21 -20.25
C ASN A 50 -16.31 -22.40 -19.19
N ALA A 51 -17.59 -22.14 -19.44
CA ALA A 51 -18.38 -21.20 -18.61
C ALA A 51 -18.42 -21.56 -17.12
N LEU A 52 -18.55 -22.85 -16.78
CA LEU A 52 -18.61 -23.32 -15.40
C LEU A 52 -17.26 -23.17 -14.69
N MET A 53 -16.19 -23.60 -15.33
CA MET A 53 -14.83 -23.45 -14.79
C MET A 53 -14.43 -21.97 -14.69
N ARG A 54 -14.84 -21.17 -15.66
CA ARG A 54 -14.62 -19.72 -15.63
C ARG A 54 -15.33 -19.07 -14.46
N TYR A 55 -16.58 -19.44 -14.18
CA TYR A 55 -17.30 -18.97 -12.99
C TYR A 55 -16.52 -19.28 -11.70
N VAL A 56 -16.02 -20.50 -11.54
CA VAL A 56 -15.21 -20.91 -10.37
C VAL A 56 -13.94 -20.06 -10.27
N LYS A 57 -13.18 -19.92 -11.37
CA LYS A 57 -11.95 -19.12 -11.42
C LYS A 57 -12.19 -17.65 -11.06
N LEU A 58 -13.25 -17.02 -11.62
CA LEU A 58 -13.59 -15.64 -11.29
C LEU A 58 -14.00 -15.49 -9.82
N GLY A 59 -14.80 -16.41 -9.29
CA GLY A 59 -15.21 -16.40 -7.89
C GLY A 59 -14.02 -16.51 -6.93
N GLN A 60 -13.05 -17.38 -7.25
CA GLN A 60 -11.83 -17.55 -6.47
C GLN A 60 -10.94 -16.30 -6.52
N SER A 61 -10.67 -15.76 -7.71
CA SER A 61 -9.79 -14.60 -7.86
C SER A 61 -10.35 -13.35 -7.14
N VAL A 62 -11.67 -13.10 -7.25
CA VAL A 62 -12.31 -12.01 -6.50
C VAL A 62 -12.25 -12.24 -5.00
N ARG A 63 -12.45 -13.49 -4.54
CA ARG A 63 -12.37 -13.84 -3.11
C ARG A 63 -10.98 -13.54 -2.53
N GLU A 64 -9.91 -13.88 -3.26
CA GLU A 64 -8.54 -13.65 -2.82
C GLU A 64 -8.26 -12.16 -2.59
N VAL A 65 -8.71 -11.30 -3.51
CA VAL A 65 -8.58 -9.85 -3.35
C VAL A 65 -9.48 -9.32 -2.24
N ALA A 66 -10.73 -9.76 -2.17
CA ALA A 66 -11.69 -9.33 -1.14
C ALA A 66 -11.23 -9.71 0.28
N MET A 67 -10.48 -10.80 0.44
CA MET A 67 -9.91 -11.20 1.74
C MET A 67 -8.86 -10.20 2.26
N LEU A 68 -8.28 -9.35 1.41
CA LEU A 68 -7.38 -8.29 1.86
C LEU A 68 -8.13 -7.24 2.68
N GLU A 69 -9.37 -6.89 2.32
CA GLU A 69 -10.19 -5.95 3.10
C GLU A 69 -10.48 -6.51 4.50
N LYS A 70 -10.73 -7.82 4.62
CA LYS A 70 -10.93 -8.48 5.92
C LYS A 70 -9.69 -8.47 6.80
N GLN A 71 -8.52 -8.21 6.22
CA GLN A 71 -7.27 -8.03 6.93
C GLN A 71 -7.00 -6.54 7.21
N TYR A 72 -8.05 -5.72 7.35
CA TYR A 72 -7.97 -4.28 7.60
C TYR A 72 -6.98 -3.91 8.70
N TRP A 73 -6.93 -4.68 9.79
CA TRP A 73 -5.99 -4.45 10.91
C TRP A 73 -4.51 -4.60 10.53
N LYS A 74 -4.20 -5.37 9.48
CA LYS A 74 -2.84 -5.48 8.92
C LYS A 74 -2.51 -4.34 7.94
N MET A 75 -3.51 -3.54 7.56
CA MET A 75 -3.34 -2.44 6.61
C MET A 75 -3.24 -1.11 7.35
N LEU A 76 -2.47 -0.17 6.79
CA LEU A 76 -2.35 1.17 7.35
C LEU A 76 -3.68 1.93 7.23
N ASN A 77 -4.17 2.42 8.36
CA ASN A 77 -5.33 3.30 8.40
C ASN A 77 -4.88 4.75 8.20
N ILE A 78 -4.77 5.17 6.94
CA ILE A 78 -4.39 6.54 6.60
C ILE A 78 -5.67 7.34 6.30
N PRO A 79 -5.89 8.50 6.95
CA PRO A 79 -7.06 9.34 6.68
C PRO A 79 -6.97 9.95 5.29
N ALA A 80 -8.13 10.22 4.66
CA ALA A 80 -8.16 10.99 3.42
C ALA A 80 -7.77 12.45 3.69
N GLN A 81 -7.11 13.08 2.71
CA GLN A 81 -6.79 14.51 2.75
C GLN A 81 -8.05 15.35 2.79
N GLU A 82 -8.07 16.37 3.64
CA GLU A 82 -9.18 17.33 3.72
C GLU A 82 -9.17 18.28 2.52
N GLY A 83 -10.33 18.78 2.09
CA GLY A 83 -10.47 19.51 0.81
C GLY A 83 -9.63 20.78 0.67
N ASN A 84 -9.29 21.45 1.77
CA ASN A 84 -8.49 22.68 1.79
C ASN A 84 -7.06 22.46 2.32
N GLU A 85 -6.66 21.22 2.56
CA GLU A 85 -5.38 20.90 3.18
C GLU A 85 -4.22 20.91 2.16
N ASP A 86 -3.14 21.63 2.48
CA ASP A 86 -1.92 21.60 1.67
C ASP A 86 -1.29 20.20 1.62
N ALA A 87 -0.72 19.84 0.46
CA ALA A 87 -0.15 18.51 0.25
C ALA A 87 0.99 18.19 1.23
N ASN A 88 1.84 19.16 1.58
CA ASN A 88 2.91 18.92 2.54
C ASN A 88 2.37 18.81 3.96
N CYS A 89 1.40 19.65 4.33
CA CYS A 89 0.71 19.54 5.62
C CYS A 89 0.07 18.16 5.80
N TYR A 90 -0.59 17.64 4.77
CA TYR A 90 -1.15 16.30 4.78
C TYR A 90 -0.07 15.22 4.97
N VAL A 91 1.08 15.33 4.29
CA VAL A 91 2.21 14.41 4.47
C VAL A 91 2.76 14.47 5.90
N VAL A 92 2.90 15.66 6.50
CA VAL A 92 3.34 15.80 7.89
C VAL A 92 2.38 15.08 8.84
N LYS A 93 1.06 15.25 8.69
CA LYS A 93 0.07 14.52 9.50
C LYS A 93 0.22 13.01 9.38
N ILE A 94 0.52 12.50 8.18
CA ILE A 94 0.73 11.06 7.95
C ILE A 94 2.00 10.56 8.67
N ILE A 95 3.08 11.34 8.62
CA ILE A 95 4.33 11.01 9.33
C ILE A 95 4.04 10.87 10.83
N GLU A 96 3.39 11.88 11.41
CA GLU A 96 3.02 11.91 12.84
C GLU A 96 2.13 10.71 13.22
N LEU A 97 1.07 10.48 12.44
CA LEU A 97 0.16 9.34 12.64
C LEU A 97 0.89 8.00 12.63
N LEU A 98 1.80 7.80 11.67
CA LEU A 98 2.53 6.55 11.56
C LEU A 98 3.53 6.40 12.70
N GLU A 99 4.20 7.45 13.15
CA GLU A 99 5.11 7.38 14.29
C GLU A 99 4.42 6.97 15.59
N GLU A 100 3.20 7.44 15.83
CA GLU A 100 2.38 7.06 16.98
C GLU A 100 1.81 5.64 16.87
N THR A 101 1.64 5.15 15.64
CA THR A 101 1.12 3.79 15.40
C THR A 101 2.26 2.77 15.51
N PRO A 102 2.27 1.86 16.50
CA PRO A 102 3.27 0.81 16.58
C PRO A 102 3.28 0.00 15.28
N THR A 103 4.45 -0.39 14.78
CA THR A 103 4.56 -1.27 13.62
C THR A 103 3.85 -2.58 13.94
N GLN A 104 2.59 -2.73 13.51
CA GLN A 104 1.84 -3.98 13.63
C GLN A 104 2.33 -4.95 12.55
N LEU A 105 3.57 -5.42 12.69
CA LEU A 105 4.03 -6.61 11.97
C LEU A 105 3.22 -7.79 12.51
N PRO A 106 2.45 -8.52 11.68
CA PRO A 106 1.95 -9.81 12.11
C PRO A 106 3.15 -10.73 12.41
N PRO A 107 3.06 -11.64 13.40
CA PRO A 107 4.09 -12.63 13.61
C PRO A 107 4.29 -13.40 12.29
N THR A 108 5.49 -13.30 11.74
CA THR A 108 5.90 -13.95 10.50
C THR A 108 5.76 -15.45 10.69
N ARG A 109 4.67 -16.07 10.24
CA ARG A 109 4.51 -17.54 10.36
C ARG A 109 5.59 -18.21 9.52
N GLY A 110 6.60 -18.77 10.19
CA GLY A 110 7.76 -19.46 9.62
C GLY A 110 8.89 -19.58 10.67
N ILE A 111 9.95 -20.32 10.35
CA ILE A 111 11.11 -20.56 11.25
C ILE A 111 11.73 -19.23 11.74
N GLY A 112 11.61 -18.15 10.96
CA GLY A 112 12.03 -16.80 11.36
C GLY A 112 11.33 -16.25 12.62
N ALA A 113 10.07 -16.62 12.90
CA ALA A 113 9.38 -16.16 14.12
C ALA A 113 9.87 -16.87 15.40
N LEU A 114 10.37 -18.09 15.29
CA LEU A 114 10.95 -18.78 16.45
C LEU A 114 12.27 -18.13 16.87
N LEU A 115 13.10 -17.73 15.89
CA LEU A 115 14.33 -16.99 16.13
C LEU A 115 14.08 -15.56 16.64
N GLN A 116 12.98 -14.92 16.24
CA GLN A 116 12.60 -13.60 16.74
C GLN A 116 12.13 -13.60 18.20
N SER A 117 11.66 -14.75 18.72
CA SER A 117 11.18 -14.87 20.10
C SER A 117 12.31 -15.07 21.12
N THR A 118 13.51 -15.46 20.66
CA THR A 118 14.69 -15.68 21.52
C THR A 118 15.81 -14.67 21.26
N ILE A 119 15.74 -13.87 20.20
CA ILE A 119 16.77 -12.88 19.85
C ILE A 119 16.08 -11.54 19.60
N GLY A 120 16.15 -10.65 20.61
CA GLY A 120 15.54 -9.33 20.57
C GLY A 120 16.01 -8.48 19.38
N LYS A 121 15.04 -7.91 18.64
CA LYS A 121 15.11 -6.68 17.82
C LYS A 121 16.46 -6.26 17.14
N PRO A 122 17.22 -7.09 16.37
CA PRO A 122 18.46 -6.60 15.77
C PRO A 122 18.33 -6.13 14.31
N ALA A 123 17.30 -6.58 13.57
CA ALA A 123 17.23 -6.37 12.12
C ALA A 123 16.75 -4.96 11.74
N GLU A 124 15.70 -4.44 12.39
CA GLU A 124 15.20 -3.08 12.13
C GLU A 124 16.18 -2.01 12.64
N SER A 125 16.80 -2.22 13.80
CA SER A 125 17.76 -1.28 14.37
C SER A 125 18.99 -1.08 13.48
N ASN A 126 19.48 -2.15 12.84
CA ASN A 126 20.64 -2.08 11.95
C ASN A 126 20.33 -1.33 10.64
N VAL A 127 19.13 -1.53 10.08
CA VAL A 127 18.68 -0.81 8.87
C VAL A 127 18.41 0.67 9.16
N ASP A 128 17.79 0.97 10.31
CA ASP A 128 17.56 2.34 10.76
C ASP A 128 18.89 3.07 11.01
N THR A 129 19.87 2.40 11.63
CA THR A 129 21.20 2.96 11.88
C THR A 129 21.95 3.23 10.58
N ALA A 130 21.96 2.27 9.64
CA ALA A 130 22.61 2.42 8.34
C ALA A 130 21.97 3.55 7.50
N LEU A 131 20.65 3.67 7.53
CA LEU A 131 19.94 4.79 6.88
C LEU A 131 20.37 6.12 7.51
N TYR A 132 20.37 6.21 8.84
CA TYR A 132 20.74 7.43 9.56
C TYR A 132 22.19 7.86 9.28
N ASP A 133 23.12 6.91 9.29
CA ASP A 133 24.54 7.17 8.97
C ASP A 133 24.72 7.59 7.50
N SER A 134 23.97 6.98 6.58
CA SER A 134 23.99 7.40 5.16
C SER A 134 23.48 8.83 4.97
N LEU A 135 22.49 9.27 5.76
CA LEU A 135 21.96 10.63 5.73
C LEU A 135 22.96 11.63 6.33
N LYS A 136 23.66 11.27 7.41
CA LYS A 136 24.74 12.09 7.98
C LYS A 136 25.89 12.34 7.02
N ALA A 137 26.17 11.41 6.11
CA ALA A 137 27.23 11.56 5.11
C ALA A 137 26.87 12.54 3.97
N ARG A 138 25.58 12.91 3.79
CA ARG A 138 25.12 13.79 2.70
C ARG A 138 25.30 15.26 3.01
N LYS A 139 25.48 16.10 1.99
CA LYS A 139 25.56 17.56 2.15
C LYS A 139 24.17 18.14 2.47
N SER A 140 24.13 19.27 3.17
CA SER A 140 22.86 19.90 3.59
C SER A 140 21.98 20.30 2.41
N GLU A 141 22.57 20.78 1.31
CA GLU A 141 21.84 21.11 0.08
C GLU A 141 21.17 19.88 -0.56
N ASP A 142 21.86 18.75 -0.57
CA ASP A 142 21.33 17.49 -1.08
C ASP A 142 20.18 16.98 -0.20
N LEU A 143 20.30 17.12 1.12
CA LEU A 143 19.25 16.76 2.08
C LEU A 143 17.98 17.60 1.89
N VAL A 144 18.09 18.90 1.60
CA VAL A 144 16.92 19.75 1.33
C VAL A 144 16.20 19.27 0.06
N LYS A 145 16.93 19.08 -1.04
CA LYS A 145 16.37 18.59 -2.30
C LYS A 145 15.73 17.20 -2.13
N GLU A 146 16.37 16.33 -1.36
CA GLU A 146 15.84 15.00 -1.05
C GLU A 146 14.56 15.08 -0.22
N CYS A 147 14.50 15.93 0.80
CA CYS A 147 13.29 16.12 1.59
C CYS A 147 12.12 16.59 0.70
N GLU A 148 12.34 17.61 -0.15
CA GLU A 148 11.33 18.11 -1.07
C GLU A 148 10.84 17.01 -2.05
N ALA A 149 11.77 16.23 -2.60
CA ALA A 149 11.43 15.10 -3.45
C ALA A 149 10.63 14.03 -2.69
N LEU A 150 11.02 13.71 -1.46
CA LEU A 150 10.35 12.71 -0.62
C LEU A 150 8.94 13.14 -0.21
N TYR A 151 8.71 14.41 0.10
CA TYR A 151 7.36 14.94 0.35
C TYR A 151 6.45 14.69 -0.85
N ALA A 152 6.90 15.05 -2.06
CA ALA A 152 6.13 14.84 -3.28
C ALA A 152 5.89 13.34 -3.57
N GLN A 153 6.90 12.49 -3.33
CA GLN A 153 6.78 11.04 -3.51
C GLN A 153 5.79 10.42 -2.51
N LEU A 154 5.88 10.79 -1.23
CA LEU A 154 4.99 10.31 -0.17
C LEU A 154 3.54 10.71 -0.43
N TYR A 155 3.32 11.94 -0.87
CA TYR A 155 1.99 12.41 -1.24
C TYR A 155 1.40 11.51 -2.34
N ARG A 156 2.13 11.31 -3.45
CA ARG A 156 1.68 10.45 -4.56
C ARG A 156 1.46 9.00 -4.12
N LEU A 157 2.40 8.43 -3.36
CA LEU A 157 2.32 7.06 -2.85
C LEU A 157 1.08 6.87 -1.96
N THR A 158 0.81 7.83 -1.08
CA THR A 158 -0.36 7.79 -0.21
C THR A 158 -1.66 7.86 -1.00
N LYS A 159 -1.76 8.77 -1.98
CA LYS A 159 -2.96 8.88 -2.83
C LYS A 159 -3.19 7.58 -3.61
N LYS A 160 -2.14 6.98 -4.18
CA LYS A 160 -2.23 5.68 -4.85
C LYS A 160 -2.68 4.58 -3.88
N TYR A 161 -2.08 4.48 -2.71
CA TYR A 161 -2.45 3.53 -1.67
C TYR A 161 -3.94 3.62 -1.31
N LEU A 162 -4.43 4.82 -0.99
CA LEU A 162 -5.84 5.06 -0.68
C LEU A 162 -6.77 4.73 -1.85
N GLY A 163 -6.34 5.03 -3.08
CA GLY A 163 -7.03 4.62 -4.30
C GLY A 163 -7.22 3.10 -4.37
N LEU A 164 -6.15 2.33 -4.19
CA LEU A 164 -6.21 0.86 -4.21
C LEU A 164 -7.04 0.30 -3.05
N ARG A 165 -6.95 0.89 -1.85
CA ARG A 165 -7.80 0.50 -0.72
C ARG A 165 -9.28 0.63 -1.06
N ARG A 166 -9.66 1.76 -1.65
CA ARG A 166 -11.05 2.00 -2.07
C ARG A 166 -11.51 0.97 -3.11
N LEU A 167 -10.69 0.67 -4.12
CA LEU A 167 -11.02 -0.36 -5.12
C LEU A 167 -11.24 -1.73 -4.47
N ILE A 168 -10.37 -2.13 -3.55
CA ILE A 168 -10.47 -3.41 -2.86
C ILE A 168 -11.71 -3.47 -1.97
N LYS A 169 -12.02 -2.38 -1.25
CA LYS A 169 -13.25 -2.25 -0.46
C LYS A 169 -14.49 -2.38 -1.32
N GLU A 170 -14.57 -1.63 -2.42
CA GLU A 170 -15.70 -1.72 -3.34
C GLU A 170 -15.86 -3.12 -3.96
N LEU A 171 -14.75 -3.76 -4.33
CA LEU A 171 -14.76 -5.13 -4.84
C LEU A 171 -15.25 -6.11 -3.77
N HIS A 172 -14.78 -5.96 -2.52
CA HIS A 172 -15.23 -6.73 -1.37
C HIS A 172 -16.74 -6.60 -1.16
N ASP A 173 -17.25 -5.38 -1.10
CA ASP A 173 -18.66 -5.12 -0.80
C ASP A 173 -19.58 -5.67 -1.92
N LYS A 174 -19.19 -5.49 -3.19
CA LYS A 174 -19.88 -6.08 -4.35
C LYS A 174 -19.80 -7.61 -4.33
N TYR A 175 -18.66 -8.17 -3.93
CA TYR A 175 -18.48 -9.61 -3.84
C TYR A 175 -19.36 -10.21 -2.74
N ASP A 176 -19.39 -9.59 -1.56
CA ASP A 176 -20.17 -10.07 -0.42
C ASP A 176 -21.67 -10.02 -0.72
N ALA A 177 -22.16 -8.90 -1.29
CA ALA A 177 -23.53 -8.77 -1.77
C ALA A 177 -23.90 -9.82 -2.84
N SER A 178 -22.94 -10.20 -3.71
CA SER A 178 -23.19 -11.20 -4.76
C SER A 178 -23.43 -12.62 -4.21
N ARG A 179 -23.09 -12.89 -2.94
CA ARG A 179 -23.13 -14.25 -2.37
C ARG A 179 -24.52 -14.84 -2.29
N MET A 180 -25.53 -13.99 -2.20
CA MET A 180 -26.94 -14.37 -2.09
C MET A 180 -27.56 -14.80 -3.44
N PHE A 181 -26.86 -14.55 -4.55
CA PHE A 181 -27.40 -14.78 -5.89
C PHE A 181 -27.04 -16.19 -6.42
N PRO A 182 -27.96 -16.83 -7.18
CA PRO A 182 -27.67 -18.07 -7.91
C PRO A 182 -26.53 -17.91 -8.93
N ILE A 183 -26.01 -19.04 -9.42
CA ILE A 183 -24.80 -19.09 -10.27
C ILE A 183 -24.87 -18.16 -11.48
N VAL A 184 -25.97 -18.21 -12.25
CA VAL A 184 -26.12 -17.44 -13.50
C VAL A 184 -26.07 -15.92 -13.27
N PRO A 185 -26.92 -15.31 -12.41
CA PRO A 185 -26.83 -13.88 -12.12
C PRO A 185 -25.50 -13.51 -11.44
N ARG A 186 -25.01 -14.35 -10.53
CA ARG A 186 -23.74 -14.11 -9.85
C ARG A 186 -22.56 -14.07 -10.80
N TYR A 187 -22.53 -14.93 -11.82
CA TYR A 187 -21.48 -14.92 -12.85
C TYR A 187 -21.41 -13.59 -13.61
N ALA A 188 -22.56 -12.99 -13.95
CA ALA A 188 -22.60 -11.67 -14.57
C ALA A 188 -22.05 -10.58 -13.61
N MET A 189 -22.42 -10.64 -12.33
CA MET A 189 -21.91 -9.73 -11.30
C MET A 189 -20.39 -9.84 -11.13
N LEU A 190 -19.84 -11.05 -11.04
CA LEU A 190 -18.39 -11.29 -10.93
C LEU A 190 -17.63 -10.67 -12.11
N LYS A 191 -18.10 -10.87 -13.34
CA LYS A 191 -17.51 -10.22 -14.52
C LYS A 191 -17.58 -8.69 -14.42
N LYS A 192 -18.73 -8.15 -14.00
CA LYS A 192 -18.95 -6.70 -13.90
C LYS A 192 -18.02 -6.06 -12.88
N MET A 193 -17.90 -6.64 -11.67
CA MET A 193 -17.05 -6.09 -10.61
C MET A 193 -15.57 -6.15 -10.96
N ILE A 194 -15.10 -7.24 -11.57
CA ILE A 194 -13.71 -7.33 -12.05
C ILE A 194 -13.45 -6.28 -13.12
N LYS A 195 -14.30 -6.20 -14.15
CA LYS A 195 -14.15 -5.19 -15.21
C LYS A 195 -14.18 -3.76 -14.68
N ALA A 196 -15.04 -3.46 -13.71
CA ALA A 196 -15.10 -2.15 -13.08
C ALA A 196 -13.78 -1.82 -12.35
N THR A 197 -13.26 -2.77 -11.58
CA THR A 197 -11.97 -2.64 -10.88
C THR A 197 -10.82 -2.39 -11.86
N LEU A 198 -10.76 -3.17 -12.96
CA LEU A 198 -9.69 -3.07 -13.96
C LEU A 198 -9.79 -1.84 -14.87
N ARG A 199 -10.93 -1.14 -14.87
CA ARG A 199 -11.15 0.10 -15.62
C ARG A 199 -11.06 1.34 -14.76
N ALA A 200 -10.94 1.17 -13.45
CA ALA A 200 -10.83 2.29 -12.54
C ALA A 200 -9.52 3.05 -12.80
N PRO A 201 -9.54 4.40 -12.76
CA PRO A 201 -8.34 5.19 -13.04
C PRO A 201 -7.20 4.83 -12.09
N GLU A 202 -7.50 4.55 -10.82
CA GLU A 202 -6.50 4.18 -9.81
C GLU A 202 -5.78 2.86 -10.15
N PHE A 203 -6.44 1.94 -10.85
CA PHE A 203 -5.81 0.73 -11.36
C PHE A 203 -5.06 0.98 -12.67
N ALA A 204 -5.61 1.80 -13.57
CA ALA A 204 -4.97 2.14 -14.84
C ALA A 204 -3.60 2.81 -14.61
N ASP A 205 -3.48 3.65 -13.58
CA ASP A 205 -2.23 4.33 -13.21
C ASP A 205 -1.12 3.38 -12.75
N ILE A 206 -1.46 2.19 -12.25
CA ILE A 206 -0.50 1.23 -11.68
C ILE A 206 -0.28 0.00 -12.56
N CYS A 207 -1.09 -0.22 -13.60
CA CYS A 207 -1.05 -1.47 -14.36
C CYS A 207 0.28 -1.65 -15.13
N HIS A 208 0.91 -0.54 -15.51
CA HIS A 208 2.22 -0.50 -16.19
C HIS A 208 3.41 -0.39 -15.23
N GLU A 209 3.19 -0.19 -13.93
CA GLU A 209 4.28 -0.19 -12.96
C GLU A 209 4.87 -1.60 -12.85
N GLN A 210 6.19 -1.70 -12.84
CA GLN A 210 6.87 -2.98 -12.63
C GLN A 210 6.45 -3.58 -11.27
N THR A 211 6.34 -4.91 -11.25
CA THR A 211 6.16 -5.66 -10.01
C THR A 211 7.54 -5.73 -9.36
N GLU A 212 7.81 -4.81 -8.43
CA GLU A 212 8.98 -4.89 -7.54
C GLU A 212 8.73 -5.90 -6.43
#